data_AF-A0A1Z9DJR0-F1
#
_entry.id   AF-A0A1Z9DJR0-F1
#
_cell.length_a   1.000
_cell.length_b   1.000
_cell.length_c   1.000
_cell.angle_alpha   90.00
_cell.angle_beta   90.00
_cell.angle_gamma   90.00
#
_symmetry.space_group_name_H-M   'P 1'
#
loop_
_entity.id
_entity.type
_entity.pdbx_description
1 polymer ?
#
loop_
_entity_poly.entity_id
_entity_poly.type
_entity_poly.pdbx_seq_one_letter_code
_entity_poly.pdbx_strand_id
1 'polypeptide(L)'
;MEAVAWSFKQLSEAVKNLASRIAVLETAFNKLPPPGADMVKYKIPGNDEYSNLKELFDNLYERLNKLEEDSAINGNVHTGDR
;
A
#
# COMPACT_ATOMS: atom_id res chain seq x y z
N MET A 1 -12.36 -45.05 31.40
CA MET A 1 -12.27 -45.09 29.91
C MET A 1 -13.09 -43.97 29.26
N GLU A 2 -14.30 -43.67 29.74
CA GLU A 2 -15.19 -42.66 29.15
C GLU A 2 -14.64 -41.22 29.20
N ALA A 3 -14.05 -40.79 30.33
CA ALA A 3 -13.43 -39.47 30.44
C ALA A 3 -12.29 -39.24 29.42
N VAL A 4 -11.48 -40.28 29.16
CA VAL A 4 -10.39 -40.22 28.17
C VAL A 4 -10.97 -40.09 26.76
N ALA A 5 -12.00 -40.87 26.42
CA ALA A 5 -12.68 -40.79 25.14
C ALA A 5 -13.34 -39.41 24.91
N TRP A 6 -13.95 -38.85 25.96
CA TRP A 6 -14.50 -37.49 25.94
C TRP A 6 -13.41 -36.44 25.71
N SER A 7 -12.29 -36.51 26.43
CA SER A 7 -11.15 -35.60 26.25
C SER A 7 -10.58 -35.66 24.83
N PHE A 8 -10.44 -36.86 24.25
CA PHE A 8 -9.99 -37.02 22.86
C PHE A 8 -10.96 -36.38 21.86
N LYS A 9 -12.27 -36.51 22.10
CA LYS A 9 -13.28 -35.86 21.26
C LYS A 9 -13.16 -34.34 21.31
N GLN A 10 -13.01 -33.77 22.51
CA GLN A 10 -12.84 -32.32 22.68
C GLN A 10 -11.56 -31.81 22.02
N LEU A 11 -10.45 -32.54 22.15
CA LEU A 11 -9.20 -32.21 21.45
C LEU A 11 -9.37 -32.25 19.92
N SER A 12 -10.05 -33.26 19.39
CA SER A 12 -10.34 -33.36 17.96
C SER A 12 -11.17 -32.18 17.45
N GLU A 13 -12.21 -31.79 18.19
CA GLU A 13 -13.05 -30.62 17.88
C GLU A 13 -12.25 -29.32 17.93
N ALA A 14 -11.40 -29.14 18.94
CA ALA A 14 -10.53 -27.97 19.06
C ALA A 14 -9.54 -27.85 17.89
N VAL A 15 -8.93 -28.97 17.47
CA VAL A 15 -8.01 -28.99 16.33
C VAL A 15 -8.73 -28.66 15.02
N LYS A 16 -9.92 -29.21 14.80
CA LYS A 16 -10.74 -28.88 13.61
C LYS A 16 -11.09 -27.39 13.57
N ASN A 17 -11.50 -26.83 14.71
CA ASN A 17 -11.81 -25.40 14.80
C ASN A 17 -10.57 -24.54 14.51
N LEU A 18 -9.42 -24.90 15.08
CA LEU A 18 -8.15 -24.21 14.80
C LEU A 18 -7.80 -24.25 13.30
N ALA A 19 -7.92 -25.41 12.66
CA ALA A 19 -7.66 -25.55 11.22
C ALA A 19 -8.59 -24.67 10.38
N SER A 20 -9.89 -24.62 10.71
CA SER A 20 -10.85 -23.73 10.05
C SER A 20 -10.47 -22.25 10.20
N ARG A 21 -10.02 -21.83 11.38
CA ARG A 21 -9.57 -20.45 11.62
C ARG A 21 -8.32 -20.10 10.83
N ILE A 22 -7.36 -21.03 10.73
CA ILE A 22 -6.15 -20.85 9.93
C ILE A 22 -6.51 -20.65 8.45
N ALA A 23 -7.38 -21.50 7.89
CA ALA A 23 -7.81 -21.39 6.49
C ALA A 23 -8.49 -20.03 6.18
N VAL A 24 -9.28 -19.51 7.12
CA VAL A 24 -9.90 -18.17 6.99
C VAL A 24 -8.83 -17.08 6.97
N LEU A 25 -7.83 -17.16 7.86
CA LEU A 25 -6.74 -16.19 7.90
C LEU A 25 -5.89 -16.24 6.63
N GLU A 26 -5.51 -17.43 6.16
CA GLU A 26 -4.76 -17.60 4.91
C GLU A 26 -5.50 -16.99 3.71
N THR A 27 -6.82 -17.20 3.63
CA THR A 27 -7.66 -16.58 2.60
C THR A 27 -7.69 -15.05 2.73
N ALA A 28 -7.71 -14.52 3.94
CA ALA A 28 -7.67 -13.07 4.18
C ALA A 28 -6.31 -12.48 3.81
N PHE A 29 -5.21 -13.16 4.14
CA PHE A 29 -3.86 -12.74 3.77
C PHE A 29 -3.64 -12.75 2.26
N ASN A 30 -4.23 -13.69 1.52
CA ASN A 30 -4.18 -13.70 0.06
C ASN A 30 -4.95 -12.53 -0.61
N LYS A 31 -5.87 -11.90 0.12
CA LYS A 31 -6.61 -10.72 -0.36
C LYS A 31 -5.93 -9.41 0.00
N LEU A 32 -4.98 -9.43 0.93
CA LEU A 32 -4.14 -8.26 1.18
C LEU A 32 -3.24 -8.09 -0.05
N PRO A 33 -3.13 -6.87 -0.62
CA PRO A 33 -2.13 -6.63 -1.64
C PRO A 33 -0.77 -7.08 -1.09
N PRO A 34 0.07 -7.76 -1.89
CA PRO A 34 1.39 -8.19 -1.44
C PRO A 34 2.09 -7.03 -0.73
N PRO A 35 2.77 -7.26 0.41
CA PRO A 35 3.53 -6.20 1.07
C PRO A 35 4.50 -5.60 0.06
N GLY A 36 4.20 -4.38 -0.37
CA GLY A 36 4.77 -3.81 -1.59
C GLY A 36 4.36 -2.35 -1.77
N ALA A 37 4.90 -1.72 -2.82
CA ALA A 37 4.76 -0.28 -3.06
C ALA A 37 3.31 0.23 -3.13
N ASP A 38 2.34 -0.66 -3.37
CA ASP A 38 0.91 -0.35 -3.45
C ASP A 38 0.16 -0.36 -2.11
N MET A 39 0.80 -0.75 -1.00
CA MET A 39 0.14 -0.81 0.31
C MET A 39 -0.14 0.57 0.91
N VAL A 40 0.75 1.54 0.71
CA VAL A 40 0.58 2.91 1.19
C VAL A 40 0.09 3.76 0.02
N LYS A 41 -1.10 4.34 0.20
CA LYS A 41 -1.76 5.17 -0.79
C LYS A 41 -1.58 6.64 -0.44
N TYR A 42 -1.13 7.43 -1.41
CA TYR A 42 -0.91 8.87 -1.30
C TYR A 42 -1.94 9.61 -2.14
N LYS A 43 -2.45 10.73 -1.62
CA LYS A 43 -3.37 11.59 -2.37
C LYS A 43 -2.59 12.77 -2.94
N ILE A 44 -2.42 12.78 -4.26
CA ILE A 44 -1.77 13.89 -4.96
C ILE A 44 -2.82 15.01 -5.15
N PRO A 45 -2.54 16.26 -4.76
CA PRO A 45 -3.48 17.37 -4.99
C PRO A 45 -3.80 17.55 -6.48
N GLY A 46 -5.09 17.54 -6.83
CA GLY A 46 -5.55 17.65 -8.23
C GLY A 46 -5.71 16.31 -8.95
N ASN A 47 -5.39 15.18 -8.31
CA ASN A 47 -5.75 13.85 -8.78
C ASN A 47 -6.82 13.26 -7.85
N ASP A 48 -7.89 12.72 -8.44
CA ASP A 48 -8.97 12.06 -7.71
C ASP A 48 -8.60 10.64 -7.27
N GLU A 49 -7.63 10.02 -7.97
CA GLU A 49 -7.15 8.68 -7.66
C GLU A 49 -6.03 8.67 -6.64
N TYR A 50 -5.94 7.57 -5.89
CA TYR A 50 -4.87 7.33 -4.93
C TYR A 50 -3.66 6.73 -5.61
N SER A 51 -2.50 7.38 -5.43
CA SER A 51 -1.24 6.96 -6.02
C SER A 51 -0.42 6.08 -5.08
N ASN A 52 0.40 5.20 -5.64
CA ASN A 52 1.45 4.50 -4.88
C ASN A 52 2.70 5.39 -4.73
N LEU A 53 3.69 4.89 -3.98
CA LEU A 53 4.92 5.65 -3.71
C LEU A 53 5.71 6.01 -4.98
N LYS A 54 5.70 5.12 -5.99
CA LYS A 54 6.40 5.36 -7.26
C LYS A 54 5.75 6.51 -8.02
N GLU A 55 4.44 6.44 -8.20
CA GLU A 55 3.64 7.46 -8.89
C GLU A 55 3.74 8.82 -8.18
N LEU A 56 3.83 8.84 -6.85
CA LEU A 56 4.08 10.06 -6.09
C LEU A 56 5.43 10.68 -6.45
N PHE A 57 6.50 9.89 -6.52
CA PHE A 57 7.83 10.40 -6.90
C PHE A 57 7.90 10.83 -8.35
N ASP A 58 7.26 10.11 -9.27
CA ASP A 58 7.16 10.50 -10.68
C ASP A 58 6.46 11.87 -10.80
N ASN A 59 5.35 12.09 -10.08
CA ASN A 59 4.66 13.37 -10.07
C ASN A 59 5.51 14.51 -9.50
N LEU A 60 6.24 14.25 -8.40
CA LEU A 60 7.13 15.25 -7.80
C LEU A 60 8.25 15.62 -8.76
N TYR A 61 8.84 14.63 -9.43
CA TYR A 61 9.90 14.84 -10.41
C TYR A 61 9.44 15.70 -11.59
N GLU A 62 8.27 15.40 -12.17
CA GLU A 62 7.69 16.21 -13.25
C GLU A 62 7.42 17.65 -12.83
N ARG A 63 6.91 17.86 -11.60
CA ARG A 63 6.62 19.19 -11.08
C ARG A 63 7.89 20.00 -10.85
N LEU A 64 8.95 19.37 -10.34
CA LEU A 64 10.24 20.03 -10.13
C LEU A 64 10.87 20.43 -11.46
N ASN A 65 10.89 19.53 -12.45
CA ASN A 65 11.45 19.85 -13.77
C ASN A 65 10.71 21.02 -14.44
N LYS A 66 9.37 21.04 -14.38
CA LYS A 66 8.58 22.17 -14.91
C LYS A 66 8.94 23.49 -14.23
N LEU A 67 9.11 23.48 -12.91
CA LEU A 67 9.52 24.66 -12.16
C LEU A 67 10.94 25.13 -12.53
N GLU A 68 11.86 24.20 -12.78
CA GLU A 68 13.22 24.52 -13.24
C GLU A 68 13.19 25.12 -14.66
N GLU A 69 12.41 24.54 -15.58
CA GLU A 69 12.21 25.08 -16.94
C GLU A 69 11.59 26.49 -16.90
N ASP A 70 10.52 26.68 -16.12
CA ASP A 70 9.86 27.98 -15.96
C ASP A 70 10.81 29.02 -15.34
N SER A 71 11.64 28.60 -14.37
CA SER A 71 12.64 29.48 -13.75
C SER A 71 13.76 29.85 -14.73
N ALA A 72 14.20 28.92 -15.57
CA ALA A 72 15.20 29.17 -16.60
C ALA A 72 14.68 30.12 -17.69
N ILE A 73 13.40 30.02 -18.06
CA ILE A 73 12.77 30.93 -19.02
C ILE A 73 12.58 32.34 -18.43
N ASN A 74 12.11 32.44 -17.18
CA ASN A 74 11.87 33.74 -16.53
C ASN A 74 13.16 34.45 -16.07
N GLY A 75 14.24 33.71 -15.80
CA GLY A 75 15.55 34.27 -15.45
C GLY A 75 16.27 34.98 -16.60
N ASN A 76 15.81 34.81 -17.85
CA ASN A 76 16.42 35.39 -19.04
C ASN A 76 15.78 36.72 -19.51
N VAL A 77 14.80 37.27 -18.77
CA VAL A 77 14.06 38.49 -19.16
C VAL A 77 14.53 39.76 -18.42
N HIS A 78 15.69 39.72 -17.73
CA HIS A 78 16.23 40.92 -17.08
C HIS A 78 17.71 41.18 -17.40
N THR A 79 18.04 41.27 -18.68
CA THR A 79 19.23 41.97 -19.15
C THR A 79 18.83 43.13 -20.06
N GLY A 80 18.90 44.34 -19.52
CA GLY A 80 19.07 45.57 -20.29
C GLY A 80 17.80 46.39 -20.52
N ASP A 81 17.56 47.35 -19.62
CA ASP A 81 17.40 48.76 -20.01
C ASP A 81 17.48 49.64 -18.76
N ARG A 82 18.70 50.12 -18.47
CA ARG A 82 19.00 51.31 -17.66
C ARG A 82 20.18 52.02 -18.28
#